data_AF-A0A821PUK3-F1
#
_entry.id   AF-A0A821PUK3-F1
#
_cell.length_a   1.000
_cell.length_b   1.000
_cell.length_c   1.000
_cell.angle_alpha   90.00
_cell.angle_beta   90.00
_cell.angle_gamma   90.00
#
_symmetry.space_group_name_H-M   'P 1'
#
loop_
_entity.id
_entity.type
_entity.pdbx_description
1 polymer ?
#
loop_
_entity_poly.entity_id
_entity_poly.type
_entity_poly.pdbx_seq_one_letter_code
_entity_poly.pdbx_strand_id
1 'polypeptide(L)'
;MTTPAKLYGRELSTYDEIDVDELLSKLTQEELTMLAKEVDPDDTFLPPSQRTNYACEKDPTGPLNRKKLIEHINKQALETPDRPEVKPYVAGVVRGKKWIPPPPPEKVRDADEQITIDLGDEYEQALTSASQEEIIDLAAILGFHSMMNQDQYHASLLNKGQPVGLGWDGITKATKPKVYPMDPPNDTDPEDTIKRVKENDQNLTDLNWNNIKNISDEKFEKLFEGLKTNTHLEVLSLVNVGLNDRTAQLLADALEQNATLRVVNVETNFISPPGVVQLVKSLLTTTIVEEFRASNQRSQVLGNKIEMEITKLVEANPTLLRLGLHLEYSDARHRVASHLQRNIDRNCRVQKRTNVSLRLRLPGRPPAVGVDASLLNLTPPSAETPTPTKETVIPVIDESVENTILIPADIVQEQNGRSPTTTQLPNFNPNPYSTERPNATTPVQVL
;
A
#
# COMPACT_ATOMS: atom_id res chain seq x y z
N MET A 1 -52.46 -5.15 -34.15
CA MET A 1 -51.86 -5.53 -35.44
C MET A 1 -50.85 -4.45 -35.79
N THR A 2 -49.58 -4.71 -35.52
CA THR A 2 -48.48 -3.80 -35.80
C THR A 2 -48.18 -3.91 -37.30
N THR A 3 -48.26 -2.81 -38.04
CA THR A 3 -47.88 -2.79 -39.46
C THR A 3 -46.41 -3.18 -39.59
N PRO A 4 -46.05 -4.16 -40.47
CA PRO A 4 -44.65 -4.53 -40.65
C PRO A 4 -43.86 -3.32 -41.15
N ALA A 5 -42.69 -3.09 -40.54
CA ALA A 5 -41.82 -1.99 -40.91
C ALA A 5 -41.40 -2.16 -42.37
N LYS A 6 -41.78 -1.19 -43.22
CA LYS A 6 -41.38 -1.16 -44.63
C LYS A 6 -40.11 -0.34 -44.75
N LEU A 7 -39.04 -0.94 -45.25
CA LEU A 7 -37.80 -0.24 -45.57
C LEU A 7 -37.81 0.08 -47.07
N TYR A 8 -37.67 1.36 -47.45
CA TYR A 8 -37.77 1.84 -48.83
C TYR A 8 -39.01 1.31 -49.61
N GLY A 9 -40.15 1.18 -48.92
CA GLY A 9 -41.41 0.77 -49.54
C GLY A 9 -41.57 -0.73 -49.82
N ARG A 10 -40.58 -1.57 -49.46
CA ARG A 10 -40.67 -3.04 -49.54
C ARG A 10 -40.76 -3.66 -48.13
N GLU A 11 -41.33 -4.86 -48.04
CA GLU A 11 -41.39 -5.60 -46.78
C GLU A 11 -40.00 -6.18 -46.44
N LEU A 12 -39.67 -6.21 -45.15
CA LEU A 12 -38.33 -6.57 -44.66
C LEU A 12 -37.91 -7.99 -45.10
N SER A 13 -38.87 -8.92 -45.19
CA SER A 13 -38.68 -10.30 -45.67
C SER A 13 -38.18 -10.40 -47.11
N THR A 14 -38.38 -9.37 -47.93
CA THR A 14 -37.88 -9.36 -49.32
C THR A 14 -36.38 -9.11 -49.40
N TYR A 15 -35.76 -8.61 -48.32
CA TYR A 15 -34.32 -8.37 -48.24
C TYR A 15 -33.55 -9.56 -47.66
N ASP A 16 -34.22 -10.49 -46.97
CA ASP A 16 -33.61 -11.71 -46.40
C ASP A 16 -33.16 -12.71 -47.48
N GLU A 17 -33.76 -12.66 -48.68
CA GLU A 17 -33.48 -13.56 -49.81
C GLU A 17 -32.46 -12.99 -50.81
N ILE A 18 -31.94 -11.79 -50.57
CA ILE A 18 -30.98 -11.15 -51.49
C ILE A 18 -29.58 -11.66 -51.19
N ASP A 19 -28.92 -12.22 -52.20
CA ASP A 19 -27.54 -12.70 -52.07
C ASP A 19 -26.57 -11.52 -51.87
N VAL A 20 -26.01 -11.45 -50.67
CA VAL A 20 -25.08 -10.39 -50.24
C VAL A 20 -23.80 -10.42 -51.08
N ASP A 21 -23.35 -11.60 -51.50
CA ASP A 21 -22.13 -11.75 -52.29
C ASP A 21 -22.31 -11.22 -53.72
N GLU A 22 -23.51 -11.37 -54.29
CA GLU A 22 -23.86 -10.79 -55.59
C GLU A 22 -23.90 -9.25 -55.53
N LEU A 23 -24.39 -8.67 -54.43
CA LEU A 23 -24.40 -7.23 -54.22
C LEU A 23 -22.98 -6.67 -54.03
N LEU A 24 -22.14 -7.34 -53.26
CA LEU A 24 -20.74 -6.96 -53.05
C LEU A 24 -19.93 -7.04 -54.35
N SER A 25 -20.23 -8.00 -55.23
CA SER A 25 -19.56 -8.14 -56.53
C SER A 25 -19.85 -6.99 -57.52
N LYS A 26 -20.97 -6.29 -57.34
CA LYS A 26 -21.41 -5.17 -58.20
C LYS A 26 -20.84 -3.82 -57.75
N LEU A 27 -20.32 -3.74 -56.52
CA LEU A 27 -19.74 -2.52 -55.97
C LEU A 27 -18.31 -2.33 -56.46
N THR A 28 -17.96 -1.08 -56.74
CA THR A 28 -16.58 -0.72 -57.07
C THR A 28 -15.68 -0.80 -55.83
N GLN A 29 -14.38 -0.94 -56.03
CA GLN A 29 -13.40 -1.01 -54.92
C GLN A 29 -13.49 0.22 -54.00
N GLU A 30 -13.78 1.39 -54.55
CA GLU A 30 -13.94 2.63 -53.79
C GLU A 30 -15.20 2.60 -52.91
N GLU A 31 -16.32 2.09 -53.43
CA GLU A 31 -17.57 1.96 -52.66
C GLU A 31 -17.46 0.88 -51.58
N LEU A 32 -16.78 -0.23 -51.87
CA LEU A 32 -16.46 -1.27 -50.86
C LEU A 32 -15.62 -0.70 -49.71
N THR A 33 -14.64 0.16 -50.01
CA THR A 33 -13.82 0.82 -48.96
C THR A 33 -14.58 1.88 -48.18
N MET A 34 -15.57 2.56 -48.76
CA MET A 34 -16.45 3.46 -48.02
C MET A 34 -17.39 2.69 -47.10
N LEU A 35 -17.96 1.59 -47.57
CA LEU A 35 -18.86 0.75 -46.77
C LEU A 35 -18.13 0.12 -45.57
N ALA A 36 -16.87 -0.28 -45.76
CA ALA A 36 -16.00 -0.75 -44.69
C ALA A 36 -15.62 0.32 -43.65
N LYS A 37 -15.82 1.62 -43.94
CA LYS A 37 -15.62 2.73 -43.00
C LYS A 37 -16.89 3.09 -42.21
N GLU A 38 -18.04 2.49 -42.51
CA GLU A 38 -19.31 2.73 -41.80
C GLU A 38 -19.62 1.62 -40.78
N VAL A 39 -18.59 1.12 -40.11
CA VAL A 39 -18.70 0.10 -39.06
C VAL A 39 -19.05 0.77 -37.73
N ASP A 40 -19.95 0.16 -36.96
CA ASP A 40 -20.32 0.63 -35.63
C ASP A 40 -19.09 0.59 -34.69
N PRO A 41 -18.68 1.74 -34.10
CA PRO A 41 -17.53 1.79 -33.19
C PRO A 41 -17.68 0.88 -31.95
N ASP A 42 -18.90 0.46 -31.61
CA ASP A 42 -19.20 -0.39 -30.46
C ASP A 42 -19.32 -1.89 -30.81
N ASP A 43 -19.06 -2.30 -32.07
CA ASP A 43 -19.11 -3.72 -32.47
C ASP A 43 -18.03 -4.55 -31.75
N THR A 44 -18.47 -5.42 -30.84
CA THR A 44 -17.60 -6.24 -29.99
C THR A 44 -16.86 -7.33 -30.78
N PHE A 45 -17.34 -7.74 -31.95
CA PHE A 45 -16.77 -8.82 -32.75
C PHE A 45 -15.58 -8.39 -33.63
N LEU A 46 -15.38 -7.08 -33.80
CA LEU A 46 -14.23 -6.54 -34.53
C LEU A 46 -13.10 -6.14 -33.57
N PRO A 47 -11.82 -6.32 -33.93
CA PRO A 47 -10.71 -5.83 -33.11
C PRO A 47 -10.74 -4.29 -33.02
N PRO A 48 -10.34 -3.68 -31.89
CA PRO A 48 -10.42 -2.24 -31.67
C PRO A 48 -9.77 -1.36 -32.75
N SER A 49 -8.73 -1.86 -33.43
CA SER A 49 -8.06 -1.16 -34.53
C SER A 49 -8.90 -1.04 -35.80
N GLN A 50 -9.93 -1.88 -35.96
CA GLN A 50 -10.83 -1.89 -37.12
C GLN A 50 -12.18 -1.22 -36.83
N ARG A 51 -12.43 -0.84 -35.57
CA ARG A 51 -13.63 -0.07 -35.16
C ARG A 51 -13.48 1.43 -35.41
N THR A 52 -12.28 1.89 -35.79
CA THR A 52 -11.98 3.30 -36.01
C THR A 52 -11.97 3.63 -37.50
N ASN A 53 -12.76 4.62 -37.91
CA ASN A 53 -12.86 5.05 -39.32
C ASN A 53 -11.60 5.76 -39.84
N TYR A 54 -10.67 6.09 -38.95
CA TYR A 54 -9.42 6.75 -39.29
C TYR A 54 -8.30 5.73 -39.56
N ALA A 55 -7.81 5.71 -40.80
CA ALA A 55 -6.58 5.02 -41.18
C ALA A 55 -5.51 6.08 -41.53
N CYS A 56 -4.33 5.98 -40.90
CA CYS A 56 -3.22 6.87 -41.22
C CYS A 56 -2.52 6.40 -42.50
N GLU A 57 -2.72 7.11 -43.61
CA GLU A 57 -2.09 6.83 -44.91
C GLU A 57 -0.63 7.31 -45.00
N LYS A 58 -0.11 7.97 -43.95
CA LYS A 58 1.25 8.54 -43.95
C LYS A 58 2.27 7.50 -43.57
N ASP A 59 3.32 7.38 -44.38
CA ASP A 59 4.46 6.53 -44.06
C ASP A 59 5.14 6.94 -42.73
N PRO A 60 5.66 5.97 -41.95
CA PRO A 60 6.31 6.23 -40.67
C PRO A 60 7.46 7.23 -40.82
N THR A 61 7.27 8.44 -40.28
CA THR A 61 8.23 9.55 -40.42
C THR A 61 9.29 9.52 -39.32
N GLY A 62 9.92 8.36 -39.09
CA GLY A 62 11.02 8.19 -38.14
C GLY A 62 10.69 8.51 -36.67
N PRO A 63 11.71 8.62 -35.78
CA PRO A 63 11.50 8.89 -34.36
C PRO A 63 10.98 10.31 -34.09
N LEU A 64 10.05 10.41 -33.13
CA LEU A 64 9.32 11.65 -32.79
C LEU A 64 10.26 12.79 -32.35
N ASN A 65 10.37 13.83 -33.17
CA ASN A 65 11.09 15.06 -32.83
C ASN A 65 10.16 16.06 -32.12
N ARG A 66 10.06 15.95 -30.79
CA ARG A 66 9.15 16.74 -29.94
C ARG A 66 9.26 18.27 -30.13
N LYS A 67 10.47 18.80 -30.36
CA LYS A 67 10.68 20.25 -30.59
C LYS A 67 10.01 20.75 -31.86
N LYS A 68 10.18 20.02 -32.98
CA LYS A 68 9.56 20.37 -34.28
C LYS A 68 8.04 20.27 -34.23
N LEU A 69 7.50 19.31 -33.48
CA LEU A 69 6.05 19.19 -33.29
C LEU A 69 5.48 20.41 -32.56
N ILE A 70 6.14 20.84 -31.47
CA ILE A 70 5.69 22.01 -30.70
C ILE A 70 5.77 23.28 -31.55
N GLU A 71 6.85 23.48 -32.31
CA GLU A 71 6.97 24.62 -33.23
C GLU A 71 5.89 24.60 -34.32
N HIS A 72 5.57 23.42 -34.87
CA HIS A 72 4.51 23.29 -35.86
C HIS A 72 3.12 23.62 -35.29
N ILE A 73 2.80 23.11 -34.10
CA ILE A 73 1.52 23.39 -33.41
C ILE A 73 1.41 24.89 -33.10
N ASN A 74 2.47 25.50 -32.56
CA ASN A 74 2.47 26.93 -32.26
C ASN A 74 2.29 27.78 -33.53
N LYS A 75 2.97 27.40 -34.62
CA LYS A 75 2.81 28.05 -35.92
C LYS A 75 1.38 27.92 -36.45
N GLN A 76 0.79 26.73 -36.37
CA GLN A 76 -0.59 26.49 -36.80
C GLN A 76 -1.60 27.28 -35.95
N ALA A 77 -1.37 27.40 -34.64
CA ALA A 77 -2.21 28.20 -33.74
C ALA A 77 -2.13 29.71 -34.06
N LEU A 78 -0.95 30.22 -34.41
CA LEU A 78 -0.75 31.62 -34.82
C LEU A 78 -1.36 31.93 -36.19
N GLU A 79 -1.31 30.97 -37.12
CA GLU A 79 -1.79 31.13 -38.50
C GLU A 79 -3.31 30.92 -38.63
N THR A 80 -3.93 30.15 -37.71
CA THR A 80 -5.38 29.91 -37.73
C THR A 80 -6.09 31.12 -37.11
N PRO A 81 -6.90 31.87 -37.88
CA PRO A 81 -7.61 33.02 -37.33
C PRO A 81 -8.67 32.57 -36.32
N ASP A 82 -8.80 33.32 -35.22
CA ASP A 82 -9.85 33.12 -34.23
C ASP A 82 -11.23 33.27 -34.88
N ARG A 83 -12.12 32.30 -34.61
CA ARG A 83 -13.50 32.38 -35.10
C ARG A 83 -14.21 33.53 -34.40
N PRO A 84 -14.85 34.46 -35.12
CA PRO A 84 -15.53 35.58 -34.49
C PRO A 84 -16.69 35.08 -33.63
N GLU A 85 -16.67 35.42 -32.35
CA GLU A 85 -17.77 35.12 -31.43
C GLU A 85 -19.01 35.92 -31.84
N VAL A 86 -20.09 35.21 -32.23
CA VAL A 86 -21.37 35.83 -32.62
C VAL A 86 -21.96 36.69 -31.47
N LYS A 87 -21.58 36.40 -30.21
CA LYS A 87 -21.96 37.17 -29.03
C LYS A 87 -20.76 37.28 -28.07
N PRO A 88 -20.02 38.40 -28.07
CA PRO A 88 -18.88 38.59 -27.19
C PRO A 88 -19.29 38.49 -25.73
N TYR A 89 -18.52 37.73 -24.94
CA TYR A 89 -18.70 37.66 -23.50
C TYR A 89 -18.45 39.04 -22.84
N VAL A 90 -19.38 39.48 -22.00
CA VAL A 90 -19.23 40.68 -21.17
C VAL A 90 -19.35 40.24 -19.72
N ALA A 91 -18.26 40.39 -18.96
CA ALA A 91 -18.21 40.03 -17.55
C ALA A 91 -19.34 40.72 -16.77
N GLY A 92 -20.12 39.95 -16.02
CA GLY A 92 -21.25 40.44 -15.20
C GLY A 92 -22.61 40.52 -15.91
N VAL A 93 -22.70 40.24 -17.21
CA VAL A 93 -23.98 40.26 -17.93
C VAL A 93 -24.52 38.83 -18.11
N VAL A 94 -25.44 38.41 -17.25
CA VAL A 94 -26.21 37.16 -17.45
C VAL A 94 -27.23 37.40 -18.56
N ARG A 95 -26.92 36.96 -19.79
CA ARG A 95 -27.85 37.04 -20.92
C ARG A 95 -28.76 35.81 -20.94
N GLY A 96 -29.96 35.96 -20.39
CA GLY A 96 -31.00 34.91 -20.34
C GLY A 96 -31.96 35.13 -19.17
N LYS A 97 -33.08 34.39 -19.11
CA LYS A 97 -33.92 34.36 -17.90
C LYS A 97 -33.12 33.66 -16.80
N LYS A 98 -32.95 34.32 -15.65
CA LYS A 98 -32.39 33.67 -14.46
C LYS A 98 -33.28 32.48 -14.14
N TRP A 99 -32.72 31.28 -14.18
CA TRP A 99 -33.46 30.07 -13.88
C TRP A 99 -34.00 30.16 -12.45
N ILE A 100 -35.31 30.02 -12.30
CA ILE A 100 -35.98 29.94 -11.01
C ILE A 100 -36.32 28.46 -10.82
N PRO A 101 -35.82 27.81 -9.76
CA PRO A 101 -36.17 26.42 -9.49
C PRO A 101 -37.69 26.30 -9.34
N PRO A 102 -38.33 25.28 -9.95
CA PRO A 102 -39.72 24.98 -9.70
C PRO A 102 -39.94 24.67 -8.21
N PRO A 103 -41.10 25.03 -7.65
CA PRO A 103 -41.40 24.72 -6.26
C PRO A 103 -41.32 23.20 -6.02
N PRO A 104 -40.77 22.75 -4.87
CA PRO A 104 -40.71 21.34 -4.51
C PRO A 104 -42.11 20.69 -4.55
N PRO A 105 -42.20 19.41 -4.97
CA PRO A 105 -43.48 18.70 -5.01
C PRO A 105 -44.09 18.57 -3.61
N GLU A 106 -45.43 18.65 -3.50
CA GLU A 106 -46.17 18.64 -2.23
C GLU A 106 -45.80 17.48 -1.30
N LYS A 107 -45.46 16.31 -1.85
CA LYS A 107 -45.01 15.14 -1.06
C LYS A 107 -43.74 15.39 -0.23
N VAL A 108 -42.88 16.31 -0.66
CA VAL A 108 -41.67 16.72 0.09
C VAL A 108 -42.05 17.73 1.17
N ARG A 109 -43.02 18.62 0.89
CA ARG A 109 -43.56 19.56 1.89
C ARG A 109 -44.31 18.84 3.01
N ASP A 110 -45.12 17.85 2.67
CA ASP A 110 -45.83 17.03 3.67
C ASP A 110 -44.84 16.20 4.51
N ALA A 111 -43.75 15.72 3.90
CA ALA A 111 -42.69 15.03 4.64
C ALA A 111 -41.91 15.97 5.57
N ASP A 112 -41.62 17.20 5.14
CA ASP A 112 -40.97 18.22 5.97
C ASP A 112 -41.89 18.67 7.13
N GLU A 113 -43.20 18.82 6.89
CA GLU A 113 -44.19 19.12 7.94
C GLU A 113 -44.34 17.96 8.94
N GLN A 114 -44.26 16.70 8.48
CA GLN A 114 -44.32 15.51 9.34
C GLN A 114 -43.06 15.33 10.23
N ILE A 115 -41.94 16.00 9.92
CA ILE A 115 -40.68 15.97 10.69
C ILE A 115 -40.60 17.12 11.71
N THR A 116 -41.67 17.92 11.87
CA THR A 116 -41.78 18.84 13.02
C THR A 116 -42.02 18.00 14.29
N ILE A 117 -40.93 17.49 14.84
CA ILE A 117 -40.92 16.84 16.14
C ILE A 117 -41.20 17.95 17.15
N ASP A 118 -42.36 17.90 17.81
CA ASP A 118 -42.71 18.78 18.93
C ASP A 118 -41.83 18.41 20.14
N LEU A 119 -40.58 18.86 20.10
CA LEU A 119 -39.62 18.81 21.20
C LEU A 119 -39.96 19.97 22.13
N GLY A 120 -41.09 19.88 22.85
CA GLY A 120 -41.71 20.99 23.57
C GLY A 120 -40.73 22.00 24.20
N ASP A 121 -41.13 23.27 24.19
CA ASP A 121 -40.39 24.53 24.42
C ASP A 121 -39.04 24.48 25.18
N GLU A 122 -38.92 23.65 26.22
CA GLU A 122 -37.69 23.46 27.00
C GLU A 122 -36.52 22.87 26.18
N TYR A 123 -36.78 21.87 25.31
CA TYR A 123 -35.73 21.23 24.51
C TYR A 123 -35.31 22.07 23.30
N GLU A 124 -36.27 22.76 22.66
CA GLU A 124 -35.96 23.74 21.62
C GLU A 124 -35.11 24.89 22.17
N GLN A 125 -35.42 25.37 23.37
CA GLN A 125 -34.63 26.41 24.01
C GLN A 125 -33.23 25.90 24.39
N ALA A 126 -33.09 24.65 24.85
CA ALA A 126 -31.80 24.03 25.13
C ALA A 126 -30.94 23.86 23.87
N LEU A 127 -31.51 23.39 22.76
CA LEU A 127 -30.79 23.22 21.49
C LEU A 127 -30.40 24.56 20.85
N THR A 128 -31.24 25.59 21.00
CA THR A 128 -30.97 26.94 20.47
C THR A 128 -29.92 27.70 21.28
N SER A 129 -29.80 27.40 22.59
CA SER A 129 -28.84 28.04 23.48
C SER A 129 -27.50 27.29 23.61
N ALA A 130 -27.44 26.02 23.22
CA ALA A 130 -26.23 25.20 23.26
C ALA A 130 -25.17 25.69 22.26
N SER A 131 -23.90 25.58 22.66
CA SER A 131 -22.78 25.86 21.77
C SER A 131 -22.62 24.77 20.72
N GLN A 132 -22.02 25.10 19.57
CA GLN A 132 -21.82 24.13 18.49
C GLN A 132 -20.99 22.92 18.94
N GLU A 133 -20.06 23.10 19.89
CA GLU A 133 -19.23 22.04 20.44
C GLU A 133 -20.05 21.04 21.25
N GLU A 134 -20.94 21.54 22.11
CA GLU A 134 -21.85 20.71 22.91
C GLU A 134 -22.84 19.94 22.02
N ILE A 135 -23.33 20.56 20.94
CA ILE A 135 -24.22 19.89 19.99
C ILE A 135 -23.47 18.77 19.25
N ILE A 136 -22.19 18.98 18.90
CA ILE A 136 -21.35 17.95 18.27
C ILE A 136 -21.09 16.80 19.26
N ASP A 137 -20.79 17.10 20.52
CA ASP A 137 -20.58 16.06 21.53
C ASP A 137 -21.86 15.26 21.82
N LEU A 138 -23.00 15.93 21.90
CA LEU A 138 -24.31 15.28 22.05
C LEU A 138 -24.62 14.37 20.85
N ALA A 139 -24.39 14.83 19.63
CA ALA A 139 -24.65 14.04 18.46
C ALA A 139 -23.64 12.87 18.30
N ALA A 140 -22.43 12.97 18.83
CA ALA A 140 -21.50 11.84 18.95
C ALA A 140 -22.01 10.79 19.96
N ILE A 141 -22.55 11.22 21.12
CA ILE A 141 -23.17 10.32 22.11
C ILE A 141 -24.39 9.61 21.53
N LEU A 142 -25.21 10.34 20.75
CA LEU A 142 -26.40 9.81 20.08
C LEU A 142 -26.07 8.94 18.86
N GLY A 143 -24.81 8.89 18.44
CA GLY A 143 -24.35 8.04 17.33
C GLY A 143 -24.57 8.62 15.94
N PHE A 144 -24.74 9.93 15.80
CA PHE A 144 -24.87 10.62 14.50
C PHE A 144 -23.52 10.80 13.78
N HIS A 145 -22.76 9.72 13.61
CA HIS A 145 -21.44 9.74 12.98
C HIS A 145 -21.47 10.19 11.51
N SER A 146 -22.60 10.01 10.81
CA SER A 146 -22.75 10.36 9.38
C SER A 146 -22.85 11.86 9.13
N MET A 147 -23.14 12.66 10.15
CA MET A 147 -23.30 14.13 10.02
C MET A 147 -22.04 14.88 10.46
N MET A 148 -20.97 14.16 10.83
CA MET A 148 -19.77 14.73 11.45
C MET A 148 -18.50 14.33 10.71
N ASN A 149 -17.46 15.14 10.85
CA ASN A 149 -16.14 14.76 10.42
C ASN A 149 -15.51 13.70 11.33
N GLN A 150 -14.62 12.89 10.77
CA GLN A 150 -13.91 11.85 11.52
C GLN A 150 -13.10 12.42 12.69
N ASP A 151 -12.50 13.60 12.52
CA ASP A 151 -11.74 14.29 13.58
C ASP A 151 -12.63 14.80 14.71
N GLN A 152 -13.81 15.34 14.40
CA GLN A 152 -14.80 15.82 15.38
C GLN A 152 -15.37 14.65 16.19
N TYR A 153 -15.76 13.58 15.50
CA TYR A 153 -16.28 12.36 16.13
C TYR A 153 -15.25 11.74 17.08
N HIS A 154 -14.00 11.63 16.63
CA HIS A 154 -12.91 11.09 17.45
C HIS A 154 -12.54 12.01 18.62
N ALA A 155 -12.63 13.34 18.44
CA ALA A 155 -12.42 14.31 19.52
C ALA A 155 -13.48 14.21 20.62
N SER A 156 -14.75 14.03 20.26
CA SER A 156 -15.85 13.78 21.21
C SER A 156 -15.67 12.47 21.98
N LEU A 157 -15.31 11.38 21.29
CA LEU A 157 -15.05 10.07 21.90
C LEU A 157 -13.91 10.09 22.92
N LEU A 158 -12.88 10.88 22.65
CA LEU A 158 -11.69 10.96 23.49
C LEU A 158 -11.74 12.10 24.53
N ASN A 159 -12.84 12.86 24.60
CA ASN A 159 -12.98 14.07 25.44
C ASN A 159 -11.79 15.05 25.29
N LYS A 160 -11.26 15.20 24.06
CA LYS A 160 -10.09 16.06 23.78
C LYS A 160 -10.46 17.52 23.47
N GLY A 161 -11.75 17.86 23.52
CA GLY A 161 -12.29 19.16 23.11
C GLY A 161 -12.38 19.27 21.59
N GLN A 162 -13.38 19.99 21.08
CA GLN A 162 -13.58 20.14 19.65
C GLN A 162 -12.46 21.01 19.03
N PRO A 163 -11.96 20.66 17.83
CA PRO A 163 -10.94 21.47 17.17
C PRO A 163 -11.49 22.86 16.81
N VAL A 164 -10.84 23.89 17.34
CA VAL A 164 -11.23 25.30 17.15
C VAL A 164 -11.24 25.66 15.66
N GLY A 165 -12.39 26.11 15.15
CA GLY A 165 -12.58 26.52 13.75
C GLY A 165 -13.05 25.41 12.80
N LEU A 166 -13.25 24.18 13.28
CA LEU A 166 -13.98 23.15 12.54
C LEU A 166 -15.47 23.23 12.93
N GLY A 167 -16.20 24.04 12.16
CA GLY A 167 -17.67 24.09 12.14
C GLY A 167 -18.30 22.73 11.77
N TRP A 168 -19.64 22.65 11.75
CA TRP A 168 -20.33 21.59 10.98
C TRP A 168 -19.92 21.60 9.49
N ASP A 169 -19.56 22.77 8.98
CA ASP A 169 -19.01 23.00 7.63
C ASP A 169 -17.45 22.94 7.59
N GLY A 170 -16.83 22.46 8.67
CA GLY A 170 -15.38 22.35 8.76
C GLY A 170 -14.84 21.33 7.75
N ILE A 171 -13.88 21.73 6.92
CA ILE A 171 -13.21 20.79 6.00
C ILE A 171 -12.09 20.07 6.75
N THR A 172 -12.21 18.74 6.89
CA THR A 172 -11.14 17.90 7.43
C THR A 172 -9.93 17.94 6.50
N LYS A 173 -8.78 18.37 7.02
CA LYS A 173 -7.52 18.39 6.26
C LYS A 173 -6.84 17.03 6.37
N ALA A 174 -6.14 16.62 5.32
CA ALA A 174 -5.30 15.42 5.37
C ALA A 174 -4.22 15.56 6.47
N THR A 175 -4.05 14.51 7.26
CA THR A 175 -3.00 14.43 8.28
C THR A 175 -1.63 14.61 7.63
N LYS A 176 -0.83 15.55 8.15
CA LYS A 176 0.55 15.72 7.69
C LYS A 176 1.33 14.42 7.97
N PRO A 177 2.05 13.84 6.99
CA PRO A 177 2.86 12.67 7.23
C PRO A 177 3.85 12.93 8.35
N LYS A 178 3.84 12.09 9.39
CA LYS A 178 4.82 12.15 10.47
C LYS A 178 6.16 11.68 9.90
N VAL A 179 7.11 12.59 9.73
CA VAL A 179 8.47 12.25 9.32
C VAL A 179 9.16 11.65 10.53
N TYR A 180 9.47 10.35 10.47
CA TYR A 180 10.27 9.69 11.49
C TYR A 180 11.76 9.90 11.18
N PRO A 181 12.60 10.21 12.18
CA PRO A 181 14.05 10.19 11.98
C PRO A 181 14.49 8.78 11.59
N MET A 182 15.52 8.67 10.75
CA MET A 182 16.11 7.38 10.43
C MET A 182 16.81 6.83 11.68
N ASP A 183 16.53 5.58 12.03
CA ASP A 183 17.22 4.90 13.11
C ASP A 183 18.73 4.86 12.85
N PRO A 184 19.57 4.92 13.90
CA PRO A 184 21.01 4.81 13.73
C PRO A 184 21.39 3.47 13.08
N PRO A 185 22.44 3.44 12.24
CA PRO A 185 22.96 2.19 11.69
C PRO A 185 23.36 1.19 12.78
N ASN A 186 23.37 -0.10 12.42
CA ASN A 186 23.84 -1.15 13.31
C ASN A 186 25.38 -1.11 13.41
N ASP A 187 25.89 -0.88 14.62
CA ASP A 187 27.33 -0.77 14.92
C ASP A 187 28.01 -2.11 15.26
N THR A 188 27.31 -3.23 15.12
CA THR A 188 27.87 -4.56 15.43
C THR A 188 29.01 -4.92 14.48
N ASP A 189 30.19 -5.28 15.01
CA ASP A 189 31.33 -5.73 14.19
C ASP A 189 31.19 -7.21 13.79
N PRO A 190 31.14 -7.53 12.48
CA PRO A 190 31.10 -8.90 12.00
C PRO A 190 32.32 -9.74 12.38
N GLU A 191 33.54 -9.18 12.45
CA GLU A 191 34.73 -10.01 12.69
C GLU A 191 34.84 -10.43 14.16
N ASP A 192 34.54 -9.51 15.09
CA ASP A 192 34.50 -9.83 16.52
C ASP A 192 33.38 -10.84 16.84
N THR A 193 32.20 -10.67 16.25
CA THR A 193 31.09 -11.61 16.45
C THR A 193 31.41 -13.00 15.89
N ILE A 194 32.04 -13.12 14.72
CA ILE A 194 32.52 -14.42 14.20
C ILE A 194 33.48 -15.09 15.20
N LYS A 195 34.43 -14.32 15.74
CA LYS A 195 35.40 -14.83 16.71
C LYS A 195 34.69 -15.34 17.96
N ARG A 196 33.76 -14.57 18.54
CA ARG A 196 32.99 -14.96 19.73
C ARG A 196 32.10 -16.19 19.50
N VAL A 197 31.49 -16.31 18.32
CA VAL A 197 30.72 -17.51 17.94
C VAL A 197 31.63 -18.74 17.89
N LYS A 198 32.81 -18.61 17.31
CA LYS A 198 33.80 -19.69 17.20
C LYS A 198 34.40 -20.09 18.55
N GLU A 199 34.60 -19.13 19.46
CA GLU A 199 35.07 -19.35 20.82
C GLU A 199 33.96 -19.88 21.77
N ASN A 200 32.72 -20.00 21.27
CA ASN A 200 31.54 -20.44 22.01
C ASN A 200 31.29 -19.63 23.29
N ASP A 201 31.27 -18.30 23.16
CA ASP A 201 31.01 -17.40 24.29
C ASP A 201 29.59 -17.57 24.84
N GLN A 202 29.49 -17.88 26.14
CA GLN A 202 28.23 -18.08 26.85
C GLN A 202 27.37 -16.81 26.96
N ASN A 203 27.98 -15.63 26.84
CA ASN A 203 27.25 -14.36 26.90
C ASN A 203 26.57 -13.98 25.58
N LEU A 204 26.92 -14.65 24.47
CA LEU A 204 26.38 -14.35 23.15
C LEU A 204 25.18 -15.25 22.85
N THR A 205 24.00 -14.85 23.34
CA THR A 205 22.73 -15.55 23.05
C THR A 205 22.06 -15.04 21.78
N ASP A 206 22.24 -13.74 21.49
CA ASP A 206 21.56 -13.04 20.40
C ASP A 206 22.60 -12.41 19.47
N LEU A 207 22.58 -12.81 18.19
CA LEU A 207 23.43 -12.25 17.16
C LEU A 207 22.56 -11.52 16.12
N ASN A 208 22.82 -10.22 15.99
CA ASN A 208 22.07 -9.34 15.10
C ASN A 208 22.99 -8.62 14.11
N TRP A 209 22.95 -9.04 12.85
CA TRP A 209 23.65 -8.39 11.73
C TRP A 209 22.71 -7.59 10.82
N ASN A 210 21.52 -7.24 11.29
CA ASN A 210 20.52 -6.58 10.46
C ASN A 210 21.04 -5.26 9.87
N ASN A 211 20.76 -5.05 8.59
CA ASN A 211 21.09 -3.84 7.82
C ASN A 211 22.59 -3.49 7.74
N ILE A 212 23.48 -4.41 8.14
CA ILE A 212 24.92 -4.22 7.93
C ILE A 212 25.21 -4.43 6.44
N LYS A 213 25.67 -3.37 5.78
CA LYS A 213 26.00 -3.38 4.36
C LYS A 213 27.40 -3.94 4.12
N ASN A 214 27.61 -4.55 2.96
CA ASN A 214 28.92 -4.99 2.46
C ASN A 214 29.64 -6.06 3.32
N ILE A 215 28.89 -7.02 3.87
CA ILE A 215 29.49 -8.23 4.44
C ILE A 215 30.01 -9.10 3.30
N SER A 216 31.25 -9.58 3.39
CA SER A 216 31.81 -10.51 2.39
C SER A 216 31.29 -11.93 2.58
N ASP A 217 31.17 -12.69 1.50
CA ASP A 217 30.75 -14.10 1.53
C ASP A 217 31.64 -14.95 2.47
N GLU A 218 32.94 -14.64 2.56
CA GLU A 218 33.89 -15.30 3.46
C GLU A 218 33.51 -15.13 4.95
N LYS A 219 32.94 -13.98 5.32
CA LYS A 219 32.49 -13.73 6.69
C LYS A 219 31.27 -14.58 7.03
N PHE A 220 30.35 -14.76 6.09
CA PHE A 220 29.21 -15.68 6.25
C PHE A 220 29.69 -17.13 6.38
N GLU A 221 30.65 -17.56 5.56
CA GLU A 221 31.26 -18.90 5.66
C GLU A 221 31.87 -19.16 7.03
N LYS A 222 32.69 -18.23 7.53
CA LYS A 222 33.30 -18.36 8.87
C LYS A 222 32.24 -18.37 9.97
N LEU A 223 31.20 -17.54 9.87
CA LEU A 223 30.10 -17.52 10.82
C LEU A 223 29.39 -18.88 10.85
N PHE A 224 28.95 -19.39 9.70
CA PHE A 224 28.19 -20.63 9.61
C PHE A 224 29.01 -21.86 9.98
N GLU A 225 30.31 -21.90 9.70
CA GLU A 225 31.20 -22.92 10.25
C GLU A 225 31.30 -22.85 11.78
N GLY A 226 31.39 -21.64 12.34
CA GLY A 226 31.37 -21.45 13.80
C GLY A 226 30.05 -21.89 14.45
N LEU A 227 28.92 -21.67 13.77
CA LEU A 227 27.59 -22.05 14.26
C LEU A 227 27.44 -23.56 14.45
N LYS A 228 28.08 -24.39 13.61
CA LYS A 228 28.02 -25.87 13.73
C LYS A 228 28.47 -26.36 15.10
N THR A 229 29.45 -25.68 15.70
CA THR A 229 30.03 -26.04 17.01
C THR A 229 29.45 -25.26 18.19
N ASN A 230 28.70 -24.19 17.92
CA ASN A 230 28.21 -23.29 18.96
C ASN A 230 27.04 -23.90 19.75
N THR A 231 27.03 -23.69 21.06
CA THR A 231 26.02 -24.26 21.99
C THR A 231 25.27 -23.23 22.81
N HIS A 232 25.45 -21.93 22.53
CA HIS A 232 24.88 -20.86 23.35
C HIS A 232 24.02 -19.87 22.58
N LEU A 233 24.25 -19.74 21.28
CA LEU A 233 23.50 -18.82 20.44
C LEU A 233 22.08 -19.36 20.19
N GLU A 234 21.07 -18.60 20.62
CA GLU A 234 19.66 -18.94 20.46
C GLU A 234 18.99 -18.16 19.32
N VAL A 235 19.40 -16.90 19.10
CA VAL A 235 18.78 -15.99 18.13
C VAL A 235 19.80 -15.55 17.09
N LEU A 236 19.52 -15.84 15.82
CA LEU A 236 20.31 -15.41 14.67
C LEU A 236 19.46 -14.53 13.76
N SER A 237 19.83 -13.26 13.62
CA SER A 237 19.14 -12.31 12.74
C SER A 237 20.08 -11.74 11.67
N LEU A 238 19.76 -12.02 10.41
CA LEU A 238 20.51 -11.69 9.20
C LEU A 238 19.60 -10.99 8.18
N VAL A 239 18.91 -9.92 8.61
CA VAL A 239 17.95 -9.20 7.76
C VAL A 239 18.66 -8.19 6.88
N ASN A 240 18.36 -8.19 5.57
CA ASN A 240 18.89 -7.19 4.63
C ASN A 240 20.42 -7.08 4.65
N VAL A 241 21.10 -8.22 4.58
CA VAL A 241 22.57 -8.32 4.56
C VAL A 241 23.10 -8.83 3.22
N GLY A 242 22.21 -9.18 2.30
CA GLY A 242 22.56 -9.67 0.98
C GLY A 242 22.90 -11.15 0.93
N LEU A 243 22.17 -11.99 1.68
CA LEU A 243 22.32 -13.45 1.57
C LEU A 243 21.87 -13.96 0.20
N ASN A 244 22.67 -14.87 -0.35
CA ASN A 244 22.51 -15.53 -1.64
C ASN A 244 22.16 -17.02 -1.44
N ASP A 245 21.79 -17.73 -2.51
CA ASP A 245 21.52 -19.17 -2.45
C ASP A 245 22.72 -20.00 -1.94
N ARG A 246 23.95 -19.62 -2.32
CA ARG A 246 25.18 -20.27 -1.82
C ARG A 246 25.31 -20.15 -0.30
N THR A 247 25.13 -18.94 0.23
CA THR A 247 25.20 -18.70 1.68
C THR A 247 24.01 -19.33 2.40
N ALA A 248 22.84 -19.41 1.77
CA ALA A 248 21.67 -20.10 2.32
C ALA A 248 21.91 -21.61 2.44
N GLN A 249 22.61 -22.21 1.48
CA GLN A 249 23.02 -23.62 1.57
C GLN A 249 23.97 -23.87 2.75
N LEU A 250 24.97 -23.00 2.93
CA LEU A 250 25.90 -23.09 4.08
C LEU A 250 25.18 -22.91 5.41
N LEU A 251 24.20 -22.01 5.47
CA LEU A 251 23.34 -21.85 6.64
C LEU A 251 22.50 -23.11 6.88
N ALA A 252 21.93 -23.73 5.85
CA ALA A 252 21.20 -24.99 5.97
C ALA A 252 22.10 -26.09 6.57
N ASP A 253 23.33 -26.25 6.06
CA ASP A 253 24.31 -27.21 6.59
C ASP A 253 24.68 -26.94 8.05
N ALA A 254 24.70 -25.66 8.45
CA ALA A 254 24.92 -25.26 9.84
C ALA A 254 23.71 -25.60 10.73
N LEU A 255 22.48 -25.38 10.25
CA LEU A 255 21.24 -25.69 10.98
C LEU A 255 21.00 -27.19 11.18
N GLU A 256 21.53 -28.04 10.28
CA GLU A 256 21.47 -29.49 10.45
C GLU A 256 22.38 -30.01 11.58
N GLN A 257 23.42 -29.25 11.95
CA GLN A 257 24.38 -29.63 12.99
C GLN A 257 24.15 -28.90 14.30
N ASN A 258 23.70 -27.64 14.23
CA ASN A 258 23.47 -26.81 15.40
C ASN A 258 22.20 -27.25 16.14
N ALA A 259 22.35 -27.52 17.44
CA ALA A 259 21.26 -27.97 18.31
C ALA A 259 20.79 -26.91 19.33
N THR A 260 21.04 -25.63 19.08
CA THR A 260 20.78 -24.56 20.07
C THR A 260 20.01 -23.37 19.53
N LEU A 261 20.12 -23.08 18.23
CA LEU A 261 19.38 -22.02 17.56
C LEU A 261 17.87 -22.27 17.62
N ARG A 262 17.14 -21.30 18.16
CA ARG A 262 15.68 -21.32 18.30
C ARG A 262 15.00 -20.38 17.31
N VAL A 263 15.63 -19.24 17.02
CA VAL A 263 15.08 -18.20 16.14
C VAL A 263 16.09 -17.90 15.04
N VAL A 264 15.66 -18.06 13.79
CA VAL A 264 16.46 -17.76 12.61
C VAL A 264 15.70 -16.79 11.71
N ASN A 265 16.26 -15.61 11.50
CA ASN A 265 15.69 -14.58 10.64
C ASN A 265 16.61 -14.27 9.45
N VAL A 266 16.13 -14.53 8.24
CA VAL A 266 16.81 -14.25 6.95
C VAL A 266 15.92 -13.41 6.02
N GLU A 267 15.05 -12.57 6.58
CA GLU A 267 14.16 -11.69 5.83
C GLU A 267 14.90 -10.68 4.94
N THR A 268 14.24 -10.24 3.87
CA THR A 268 14.75 -9.17 2.98
C THR A 268 16.14 -9.50 2.41
N ASN A 269 16.32 -10.68 1.84
CA ASN A 269 17.56 -11.10 1.20
C ASN A 269 17.34 -11.54 -0.26
N PHE A 270 18.37 -12.12 -0.88
CA PHE A 270 18.38 -12.58 -2.27
C PHE A 270 18.25 -14.10 -2.39
N ILE A 271 17.55 -14.76 -1.46
CA ILE A 271 17.37 -16.21 -1.45
C ILE A 271 16.24 -16.59 -2.42
N SER A 272 16.50 -17.53 -3.32
CA SER A 272 15.53 -18.05 -4.27
C SER A 272 14.55 -19.04 -3.62
N PRO A 273 13.39 -19.31 -4.25
CA PRO A 273 12.42 -20.26 -3.69
C PRO A 273 13.00 -21.66 -3.41
N PRO A 274 13.84 -22.27 -4.28
CA PRO A 274 14.55 -23.51 -3.95
C PRO A 274 15.49 -23.40 -2.74
N GLY A 275 16.17 -22.26 -2.57
CA GLY A 275 17.02 -22.00 -1.40
C GLY A 275 16.23 -21.99 -0.10
N VAL A 276 15.02 -21.40 -0.11
CA VAL A 276 14.10 -21.43 1.04
C VAL A 276 13.65 -22.85 1.35
N VAL A 277 13.35 -23.68 0.34
CA VAL A 277 13.01 -25.11 0.55
C VAL A 277 14.15 -25.84 1.26
N GLN A 278 15.39 -25.63 0.82
CA GLN A 278 16.56 -26.25 1.43
C GLN A 278 16.72 -25.84 2.91
N LEU A 279 16.52 -24.55 3.21
CA LEU A 279 16.52 -24.06 4.59
C LEU A 279 15.42 -24.72 5.41
N VAL A 280 14.16 -24.73 4.95
CA VAL A 280 13.05 -25.37 5.68
C VAL A 280 13.29 -26.88 5.87
N LYS A 281 13.90 -27.55 4.89
CA LYS A 281 14.27 -28.96 4.97
C LYS A 281 15.31 -29.22 6.06
N SER A 282 16.33 -28.36 6.20
CA SER A 282 17.35 -28.49 7.26
C SER A 282 16.75 -28.45 8.67
N LEU A 283 15.66 -27.69 8.87
CA LEU A 283 14.96 -27.59 10.16
C LEU A 283 14.38 -28.93 10.65
N LEU A 284 14.17 -29.89 9.75
CA LEU A 284 13.66 -31.22 10.09
C LEU A 284 14.69 -32.14 10.74
N THR A 285 15.98 -31.85 10.57
CA THR A 285 17.05 -32.72 11.09
C THR A 285 17.18 -32.53 12.60
N THR A 286 17.33 -31.28 13.05
CA THR A 286 17.56 -30.96 14.47
C THR A 286 16.24 -30.77 15.21
N THR A 287 15.19 -30.31 14.54
CA THR A 287 13.87 -30.05 15.14
C THR A 287 13.92 -29.15 16.38
N ILE A 288 14.81 -28.15 16.42
CA ILE A 288 14.96 -27.26 17.58
C ILE A 288 14.49 -25.84 17.29
N VAL A 289 14.59 -25.39 16.04
CA VAL A 289 14.15 -24.06 15.61
C VAL A 289 12.64 -23.93 15.80
N GLU A 290 12.23 -22.97 16.64
CA GLU A 290 10.84 -22.65 16.94
C GLU A 290 10.30 -21.58 15.99
N GLU A 291 11.16 -20.69 15.52
CA GLU A 291 10.79 -19.57 14.67
C GLU A 291 11.76 -19.40 13.50
N PHE A 292 11.22 -19.51 12.28
CA PHE A 292 11.97 -19.30 11.05
C PHE A 292 11.30 -18.20 10.23
N ARG A 293 12.04 -17.15 9.88
CA ARG A 293 11.54 -16.03 9.06
C ARG A 293 12.37 -15.87 7.80
N ALA A 294 11.71 -15.85 6.66
CA ALA A 294 12.33 -15.69 5.34
C ALA A 294 11.43 -14.86 4.40
N SER A 295 10.62 -13.96 4.95
CA SER A 295 9.73 -13.07 4.17
C SER A 295 10.51 -12.04 3.35
N ASN A 296 9.84 -11.44 2.36
CA ASN A 296 10.36 -10.35 1.53
C ASN A 296 11.67 -10.67 0.79
N GLN A 297 11.83 -11.88 0.28
CA GLN A 297 12.95 -12.18 -0.62
C GLN A 297 12.82 -11.44 -1.96
N ARG A 298 13.92 -11.32 -2.71
CA ARG A 298 13.92 -10.74 -4.06
C ARG A 298 12.86 -11.36 -4.98
N SER A 299 12.66 -12.68 -4.88
CA SER A 299 11.56 -13.36 -5.54
C SER A 299 10.37 -13.41 -4.59
N GLN A 300 9.40 -12.52 -4.81
CA GLN A 300 8.19 -12.47 -3.96
C GLN A 300 7.26 -13.65 -4.22
N VAL A 301 7.27 -14.19 -5.43
CA VAL A 301 6.43 -15.32 -5.83
C VAL A 301 7.25 -16.61 -5.76
N LEU A 302 6.94 -17.47 -4.79
CA LEU A 302 7.59 -18.77 -4.60
C LEU A 302 7.16 -19.78 -5.67
N GLY A 303 5.88 -19.72 -6.06
CA GLY A 303 5.23 -20.65 -7.00
C GLY A 303 4.59 -21.87 -6.32
N ASN A 304 3.47 -22.34 -6.87
CA ASN A 304 2.62 -23.38 -6.27
C ASN A 304 3.39 -24.64 -5.85
N LYS A 305 4.26 -25.15 -6.74
CA LYS A 305 5.04 -26.37 -6.47
C LYS A 305 5.92 -26.22 -5.22
N ILE A 306 6.58 -25.07 -5.08
CA ILE A 306 7.47 -24.78 -3.96
C ILE A 306 6.67 -24.58 -2.68
N GLU A 307 5.56 -23.82 -2.71
CA GLU A 307 4.71 -23.64 -1.53
C GLU A 307 4.13 -24.96 -1.01
N MET A 308 3.70 -25.85 -1.91
CA MET A 308 3.21 -27.17 -1.55
C MET A 308 4.30 -28.07 -0.99
N GLU A 309 5.54 -27.93 -1.47
CA GLU A 309 6.70 -28.64 -0.92
C GLU A 309 7.05 -28.13 0.49
N ILE A 310 7.13 -26.82 0.67
CA ILE A 310 7.33 -26.19 1.99
C ILE A 310 6.23 -26.63 2.96
N THR A 311 4.96 -26.67 2.52
CA THR A 311 3.83 -27.13 3.34
C THR A 311 4.05 -28.55 3.85
N LYS A 312 4.48 -29.48 2.99
CA LYS A 312 4.79 -30.86 3.39
C LYS A 312 5.95 -30.94 4.39
N LEU A 313 6.98 -30.13 4.18
CA LEU A 313 8.12 -30.07 5.09
C LEU A 313 7.71 -29.50 6.45
N VAL A 314 6.89 -28.45 6.48
CA VAL A 314 6.38 -27.87 7.73
C VAL A 314 5.47 -28.85 8.47
N GLU A 315 4.59 -29.57 7.76
CA GLU A 315 3.75 -30.63 8.35
C GLU A 315 4.56 -31.77 8.99
N ALA A 316 5.76 -32.05 8.48
CA ALA A 316 6.67 -33.02 9.08
C ALA A 316 7.39 -32.49 10.34
N ASN A 317 7.46 -31.16 10.52
CA ASN A 317 8.16 -30.55 11.65
C ASN A 317 7.24 -30.41 12.89
N PRO A 318 7.57 -31.03 14.03
CA PRO A 318 6.74 -30.96 15.25
C PRO A 318 7.07 -29.78 16.18
N THR A 319 8.17 -29.06 15.98
CA THR A 319 8.67 -28.04 16.92
C THR A 319 8.56 -26.63 16.41
N LEU A 320 8.48 -26.44 15.08
CA LEU A 320 8.26 -25.12 14.49
C LEU A 320 6.92 -24.54 14.96
N LEU A 321 6.96 -23.34 15.53
CA LEU A 321 5.81 -22.61 16.08
C LEU A 321 5.43 -21.42 15.19
N ARG A 322 6.43 -20.75 14.60
CA ARG A 322 6.22 -19.57 13.76
C ARG A 322 6.99 -19.70 12.46
N LEU A 323 6.28 -19.51 11.34
CA LEU A 323 6.86 -19.43 10.01
C LEU A 323 6.58 -18.04 9.43
N GLY A 324 7.62 -17.22 9.32
CA GLY A 324 7.59 -15.92 8.67
C GLY A 324 7.81 -16.06 7.17
N LEU A 325 6.80 -16.56 6.44
CA LEU A 325 6.83 -16.70 4.99
C LEU A 325 5.48 -16.28 4.42
N HIS A 326 5.49 -15.50 3.34
CA HIS A 326 4.27 -15.16 2.61
C HIS A 326 3.95 -16.30 1.64
N LEU A 327 2.80 -16.94 1.83
CA LEU A 327 2.27 -17.98 0.94
C LEU A 327 1.08 -17.40 0.17
N GLU A 328 1.14 -17.48 -1.15
CA GLU A 328 0.10 -16.94 -2.04
C GLU A 328 -1.12 -17.86 -2.04
N TYR A 329 -0.90 -19.19 -2.03
CA TYR A 329 -1.97 -20.17 -2.18
C TYR A 329 -2.71 -20.42 -0.86
N SER A 330 -4.04 -20.33 -0.91
CA SER A 330 -4.90 -20.49 0.27
C SER A 330 -4.77 -21.86 0.94
N ASP A 331 -4.64 -22.94 0.17
CA ASP A 331 -4.47 -24.30 0.70
C ASP A 331 -3.19 -24.43 1.54
N ALA A 332 -2.05 -24.00 0.97
CA ALA A 332 -0.76 -23.97 1.66
C ALA A 332 -0.83 -23.15 2.96
N ARG A 333 -1.40 -21.93 2.90
CA ARG A 333 -1.61 -21.08 4.08
C ARG A 333 -2.43 -21.79 5.16
N HIS A 334 -3.57 -22.37 4.81
CA HIS A 334 -4.48 -22.97 5.79
C HIS A 334 -3.85 -24.19 6.46
N ARG A 335 -3.16 -25.03 5.69
CA ARG A 335 -2.48 -26.23 6.19
C ARG A 335 -1.33 -25.88 7.12
N VAL A 336 -0.46 -24.96 6.71
CA VAL A 336 0.65 -24.46 7.52
C VAL A 336 0.13 -23.84 8.81
N ALA A 337 -0.84 -22.92 8.73
CA ALA A 337 -1.41 -22.27 9.92
C ALA A 337 -2.05 -23.28 10.89
N SER A 338 -2.81 -24.25 10.36
CA SER A 338 -3.41 -25.31 11.16
C SER A 338 -2.35 -26.17 11.85
N HIS A 339 -1.26 -26.49 11.17
CA HIS A 339 -0.18 -27.29 11.73
C HIS A 339 0.61 -26.54 12.81
N LEU A 340 0.98 -25.28 12.55
CA LEU A 340 1.64 -24.43 13.54
C LEU A 340 0.76 -24.23 14.79
N GLN A 341 -0.55 -24.03 14.62
CA GLN A 341 -1.49 -23.95 15.74
C GLN A 341 -1.49 -25.23 16.58
N ARG A 342 -1.46 -26.42 15.95
CA ARG A 342 -1.36 -27.70 16.67
C ARG A 342 -0.06 -27.82 17.46
N ASN A 343 1.06 -27.36 16.90
CA ASN A 343 2.36 -27.37 17.59
C ASN A 343 2.35 -26.44 18.80
N ILE A 344 1.79 -25.22 18.66
CA ILE A 344 1.61 -24.26 19.76
C ILE A 344 0.72 -24.87 20.87
N ASP A 345 -0.41 -25.48 20.50
CA ASP A 345 -1.32 -26.12 21.45
C ASP A 345 -0.65 -27.29 22.19
N ARG A 346 0.16 -28.08 21.49
CA ARG A 346 0.94 -29.18 22.08
C ARG A 346 1.94 -28.64 23.10
N ASN A 347 2.68 -27.59 22.76
CA ASN A 347 3.66 -26.98 23.67
C ASN A 347 2.96 -26.39 24.91
N CYS A 348 1.85 -25.68 24.72
CA CYS A 348 1.03 -25.14 25.82
C CYS A 348 0.49 -26.24 26.75
N ARG A 349 0.02 -27.37 26.21
CA ARG A 349 -0.42 -28.53 27.01
C ARG A 349 0.72 -29.14 27.82
N VAL A 350 1.92 -29.26 27.24
CA VAL A 350 3.10 -29.76 27.95
C VAL A 350 3.45 -28.82 29.10
N GLN A 351 3.53 -27.51 28.85
CA GLN A 351 3.82 -26.50 29.89
C GLN A 351 2.77 -26.48 31.01
N LYS A 352 1.49 -26.66 30.69
CA LYS A 352 0.43 -26.79 31.72
C LYS A 352 0.63 -28.04 32.57
N ARG A 353 0.97 -29.18 31.97
CA ARG A 353 1.23 -30.43 32.71
C ARG A 353 2.47 -30.35 33.59
N THR A 354 3.55 -29.72 33.12
CA THR A 354 4.77 -29.52 33.93
C THR A 354 4.49 -28.58 35.11
N ASN A 355 3.77 -27.48 34.90
CA ASN A 355 3.37 -26.56 35.96
C ASN A 355 2.45 -27.21 37.00
N VAL A 356 1.51 -28.06 36.58
CA VAL A 356 0.66 -28.84 37.50
C VAL A 356 1.50 -29.86 38.28
N SER A 357 2.43 -30.58 37.64
CA SER A 357 3.35 -31.50 38.35
C SER A 357 4.26 -30.78 39.34
N LEU A 358 4.73 -29.58 39.04
CA LEU A 358 5.53 -28.77 39.97
C LEU A 358 4.68 -28.31 41.18
N ARG A 359 3.41 -27.94 40.97
CA ARG A 359 2.48 -27.62 42.06
C ARG A 359 2.18 -28.82 42.97
N LEU A 360 2.10 -30.03 42.42
CA LEU A 360 1.92 -31.26 43.21
C LEU A 360 3.19 -31.69 43.97
N ARG A 361 4.37 -31.11 43.68
CA ARG A 361 5.65 -31.45 44.31
C ARG A 361 6.07 -30.52 45.46
N LEU A 362 5.38 -29.41 45.70
CA LEU A 362 5.61 -28.55 46.87
C LEU A 362 4.57 -28.84 47.97
N PRO A 363 4.94 -29.51 49.07
CA PRO A 363 4.07 -29.61 50.23
C PRO A 363 4.22 -28.34 51.07
N GLY A 364 3.11 -27.64 51.31
CA GLY A 364 3.01 -26.62 52.35
C GLY A 364 3.21 -25.17 51.89
N ARG A 365 2.18 -24.59 51.28
CA ARG A 365 1.88 -23.17 51.47
C ARG A 365 0.43 -23.04 51.91
N PRO A 366 0.12 -22.40 53.05
CA PRO A 366 -1.27 -22.24 53.48
C PRO A 366 -2.02 -21.34 52.50
N PRO A 367 -3.36 -21.47 52.39
CA PRO A 367 -4.15 -20.69 51.45
C PRO A 367 -4.05 -19.21 51.78
N ALA A 368 -3.78 -18.38 50.76
CA ALA A 368 -3.93 -16.94 50.88
C ALA A 368 -5.40 -16.62 51.08
N VAL A 369 -5.66 -15.87 52.16
CA VAL A 369 -6.94 -15.31 52.57
C VAL A 369 -7.59 -14.55 51.41
N GLY A 370 -8.91 -14.71 51.29
CA GLY A 370 -9.71 -14.26 50.17
C GLY A 370 -9.53 -12.80 49.79
N VAL A 371 -9.56 -12.57 48.48
CA VAL A 371 -9.84 -11.28 47.88
C VAL A 371 -10.85 -11.50 46.76
N ASP A 372 -11.74 -10.53 46.68
CA ASP A 372 -13.08 -10.56 46.12
C ASP A 372 -13.14 -10.88 44.62
N ALA A 373 -14.25 -11.49 44.19
CA ALA A 373 -14.49 -11.93 42.81
C ALA A 373 -14.97 -10.78 41.89
N SER A 374 -14.38 -9.60 42.03
CA SER A 374 -14.72 -8.39 41.26
C SER A 374 -13.68 -8.04 40.18
N LEU A 375 -12.69 -8.91 39.93
CA LEU A 375 -11.62 -8.70 38.93
C LEU A 375 -11.81 -9.45 37.58
N LEU A 376 -12.97 -10.06 37.33
CA LEU A 376 -13.24 -10.82 36.09
C LEU A 376 -14.13 -10.12 35.06
N ASN A 377 -14.19 -8.78 35.06
CA ASN A 377 -14.71 -8.01 33.93
C ASN A 377 -13.65 -7.02 33.45
N LEU A 378 -12.74 -7.50 32.60
CA LEU A 378 -11.95 -6.63 31.74
C LEU A 378 -11.92 -7.21 30.32
N THR A 379 -12.65 -6.52 29.45
CA THR A 379 -12.46 -6.44 28.01
C THR A 379 -10.99 -6.16 27.67
N PRO A 380 -10.46 -6.67 26.55
CA PRO A 380 -9.03 -6.58 26.24
C PRO A 380 -8.60 -5.14 25.94
N PRO A 381 -7.45 -4.66 26.46
CA PRO A 381 -6.92 -3.36 26.12
C PRO A 381 -6.28 -3.39 24.73
N SER A 382 -6.80 -2.57 23.82
CA SER A 382 -6.11 -2.13 22.62
C SER A 382 -4.80 -1.45 22.97
N ALA A 383 -3.82 -1.67 22.11
CA ALA A 383 -2.47 -1.16 22.18
C ALA A 383 -2.41 0.36 22.35
N GLU A 384 -1.61 0.81 23.32
CA GLU A 384 -0.73 1.98 23.32
C GLU A 384 -0.48 2.42 24.78
N THR A 385 0.55 1.85 25.41
CA THR A 385 1.16 2.43 26.61
C THR A 385 2.43 3.19 26.19
N PRO A 386 2.58 4.47 26.56
CA PRO A 386 3.82 5.21 26.34
C PRO A 386 4.87 4.86 27.40
N THR A 387 6.10 4.64 26.95
CA THR A 387 7.32 4.45 27.77
C THR A 387 7.77 5.81 28.35
N PRO A 388 8.23 5.91 29.61
CA PRO A 388 8.61 7.18 30.21
C PRO A 388 10.02 7.58 29.73
N THR A 389 10.13 8.71 29.03
CA THR A 389 11.44 9.31 28.70
C THR A 389 11.52 10.68 29.36
N LYS A 390 12.58 10.91 30.13
CA LYS A 390 12.87 12.16 30.83
C LYS A 390 12.98 13.32 29.84
N GLU A 391 12.10 14.31 29.94
CA GLU A 391 12.18 15.56 29.20
C GLU A 391 13.12 16.54 29.89
N THR A 392 14.16 16.97 29.17
CA THR A 392 14.91 18.20 29.44
C THR A 392 14.16 19.37 28.80
N VAL A 393 13.75 20.32 29.63
CA VAL A 393 13.02 21.54 29.25
C VAL A 393 13.95 22.52 28.52
N ILE A 394 13.54 23.04 27.37
CA ILE A 394 14.09 24.25 26.73
C ILE A 394 12.94 25.26 26.61
N PRO A 395 13.11 26.53 27.02
CA PRO A 395 12.01 27.48 27.15
C PRO A 395 11.58 28.07 25.80
N VAL A 396 10.27 28.25 25.68
CA VAL A 396 9.57 28.97 24.60
C VAL A 396 9.78 30.48 24.80
N ILE A 397 10.23 31.18 23.75
CA ILE A 397 10.22 32.64 23.68
C ILE A 397 8.97 33.05 22.92
N ASP A 398 8.17 33.88 23.57
CA ASP A 398 6.93 34.47 23.09
C ASP A 398 7.29 35.79 22.38
N GLU A 399 6.92 35.95 21.10
CA GLU A 399 7.07 37.23 20.40
C GLU A 399 5.69 37.76 19.98
N SER A 400 5.23 38.72 20.78
CA SER A 400 4.31 39.75 20.36
C SER A 400 5.09 41.08 20.31
N VAL A 401 4.79 41.90 19.31
CA VAL A 401 4.66 43.38 19.36
C VAL A 401 5.10 44.01 18.03
N GLU A 402 4.18 44.82 17.51
CA GLU A 402 4.28 45.75 16.39
C GLU A 402 5.36 46.83 16.58
N ASN A 403 6.05 47.26 15.51
CA ASN A 403 5.98 48.64 15.00
C ASN A 403 7.05 48.97 13.93
N THR A 404 6.53 49.47 12.80
CA THR A 404 6.95 50.62 11.98
C THR A 404 8.30 51.32 12.27
N ILE A 405 9.09 51.61 11.21
CA ILE A 405 9.59 52.96 10.80
C ILE A 405 10.98 52.93 10.10
N LEU A 406 10.97 53.41 8.84
CA LEU A 406 11.96 54.17 8.05
C LEU A 406 13.28 53.57 7.55
N ILE A 407 13.41 53.64 6.22
CA ILE A 407 14.64 53.57 5.43
C ILE A 407 15.12 55.01 5.14
N PRO A 408 16.40 55.34 5.32
CA PRO A 408 17.04 56.41 4.57
C PRO A 408 18.03 55.86 3.53
N ALA A 409 18.08 56.56 2.40
CA ALA A 409 18.90 56.30 1.24
C ALA A 409 20.31 56.89 1.34
N ASP A 410 21.14 56.44 0.39
CA ASP A 410 22.41 56.99 -0.11
C ASP A 410 23.72 56.62 0.60
N ILE A 411 24.56 55.83 -0.09
CA ILE A 411 25.80 56.30 -0.75
C ILE A 411 26.19 55.29 -1.84
N VAL A 412 26.40 55.82 -3.05
CA VAL A 412 26.95 55.14 -4.24
C VAL A 412 28.47 55.36 -4.26
N GLN A 413 29.27 54.32 -4.58
CA GLN A 413 30.24 54.35 -5.70
C GLN A 413 30.97 53.00 -5.91
N GLU A 414 30.79 52.49 -7.13
CA GLU A 414 31.70 51.73 -8.03
C GLU A 414 32.76 50.76 -7.46
N GLN A 415 32.73 49.50 -7.91
CA GLN A 415 33.59 49.06 -9.02
C GLN A 415 33.23 47.66 -9.56
N ASN A 416 33.44 47.53 -10.87
CA ASN A 416 33.19 46.43 -11.79
C ASN A 416 33.61 45.01 -11.36
N GLY A 417 32.85 44.02 -11.84
CA GLY A 417 33.44 42.84 -12.48
C GLY A 417 32.83 41.48 -12.13
N ARG A 418 32.42 40.78 -13.19
CA ARG A 418 32.20 39.32 -13.32
C ARG A 418 30.87 38.72 -12.84
N SER A 419 30.17 38.20 -13.86
CA SER A 419 29.07 37.23 -13.84
C SER A 419 29.33 35.99 -12.97
N PRO A 420 28.29 35.47 -12.29
CA PRO A 420 28.27 34.08 -11.86
C PRO A 420 27.23 33.25 -12.63
N THR A 421 27.70 32.07 -13.03
CA THR A 421 27.00 30.94 -13.62
C THR A 421 25.92 30.41 -12.68
N THR A 422 24.68 30.31 -13.17
CA THR A 422 23.56 29.64 -12.48
C THR A 422 23.68 28.13 -12.67
N THR A 423 23.99 27.42 -11.59
CA THR A 423 23.91 25.96 -11.48
C THR A 423 22.44 25.54 -11.35
N GLN A 424 22.01 24.67 -12.25
CA GLN A 424 20.67 24.10 -12.32
C GLN A 424 20.41 23.09 -11.19
N LEU A 425 19.22 23.17 -10.59
CA LEU A 425 18.62 22.12 -9.75
C LEU A 425 18.08 20.98 -10.64
N PRO A 426 18.14 19.71 -10.19
CA PRO A 426 17.71 18.55 -10.97
C PRO A 426 16.19 18.42 -11.04
N ASN A 427 15.72 18.04 -12.23
CA ASN A 427 14.32 17.94 -12.60
C ASN A 427 13.70 16.62 -12.10
N PHE A 428 12.58 16.72 -11.38
CA PHE A 428 11.76 15.57 -10.96
C PHE A 428 11.09 14.91 -12.18
N ASN A 429 11.16 13.58 -12.25
CA ASN A 429 10.54 12.75 -13.29
C ASN A 429 9.39 11.92 -12.67
N PRO A 430 8.13 12.07 -13.11
CA PRO A 430 7.07 11.16 -12.73
C PRO A 430 6.48 10.46 -13.97
N ASN A 431 6.95 9.25 -14.30
CA ASN A 431 6.04 8.11 -14.54
C ASN A 431 6.78 6.78 -14.79
N PRO A 432 6.39 5.68 -14.11
CA PRO A 432 6.98 4.35 -14.27
C PRO A 432 6.01 3.37 -14.95
N TYR A 433 5.84 3.43 -16.28
CA TYR A 433 5.28 2.31 -17.04
C TYR A 433 5.91 2.28 -18.44
N SER A 434 7.01 1.56 -18.57
CA SER A 434 7.54 1.08 -19.84
C SER A 434 8.25 -0.23 -19.58
N THR A 435 7.49 -1.32 -19.66
CA THR A 435 8.06 -2.65 -19.75
C THR A 435 8.61 -2.85 -21.17
N GLU A 436 9.92 -2.78 -21.30
CA GLU A 436 10.64 -3.33 -22.45
C GLU A 436 10.48 -4.85 -22.46
N ARG A 437 10.17 -5.43 -23.63
CA ARG A 437 10.53 -6.81 -23.95
C ARG A 437 11.04 -6.92 -25.40
N PRO A 438 11.93 -7.90 -25.65
CA PRO A 438 12.99 -7.77 -26.65
C PRO A 438 12.64 -8.41 -28.00
N ASN A 439 13.33 -7.93 -29.03
CA ASN A 439 13.35 -8.45 -30.39
C ASN A 439 13.67 -9.96 -30.45
N ALA A 440 12.84 -10.72 -31.16
CA ALA A 440 13.19 -12.04 -31.68
C ALA A 440 12.97 -12.06 -33.19
N THR A 441 14.07 -11.98 -33.92
CA THR A 441 14.16 -12.15 -35.37
C THR A 441 14.34 -13.65 -35.67
N THR A 442 13.44 -14.23 -36.45
CA THR A 442 13.71 -15.45 -37.24
C THR A 442 13.04 -15.32 -38.60
N PRO A 443 13.74 -15.60 -39.72
CA PRO A 443 13.21 -15.45 -41.07
C PRO A 443 12.46 -16.71 -41.50
N VAL A 444 11.30 -16.52 -42.14
CA VAL A 444 10.62 -17.57 -42.90
C VAL A 444 10.95 -17.36 -44.38
N GLN A 445 11.72 -18.30 -44.94
CA GLN A 445 11.81 -18.52 -46.38
C GLN A 445 10.45 -18.99 -46.89
N VAL A 446 9.96 -18.37 -47.96
CA VAL A 446 8.98 -18.99 -48.87
C VAL A 446 9.55 -18.87 -50.29
N LEU A 447 9.38 -19.96 -51.03
CA LEU A 447 9.78 -20.22 -52.42
C LEU A 447 9.59 -19.04 -53.38
#